data_AF-A0A951DGB6-F1
#
_entry.id   AF-A0A951DGB6-F1
#
_cell.length_a   1.000
_cell.length_b   1.000
_cell.length_c   1.000
_cell.angle_alpha   90.00
_cell.angle_beta   90.00
_cell.angle_gamma   90.00
#
_symmetry.space_group_name_H-M   'P 1'
#
loop_
_entity.id
_entity.type
_entity.pdbx_description
1 polymer ?
#
loop_
_entity_poly.entity_id
_entity_poly.type
_entity_poly.pdbx_seq_one_letter_code
_entity_poly.pdbx_strand_id
1 'polypeptide(L)' 'LIAGGVASNSGLRRAAEQTRGLQFYFPSQGLATDNAAMIAAAGFSKFARGEFAGFELKPQAGLVLA' A
#
# COMPACT_ATOMS: atom_id res chain seq x y z
N LEU A 1 -5.80 6.45 5.11
CA LEU A 1 -4.87 6.19 3.97
C LEU A 1 -5.70 5.64 2.82
N ILE A 2 -5.55 6.17 1.62
CA ILE A 2 -6.16 5.65 0.40
C ILE A 2 -5.02 5.25 -0.53
N ALA A 3 -4.94 3.97 -0.89
CA ALA A 3 -3.85 3.37 -1.66
C ALA A 3 -4.40 2.47 -2.78
N GLY A 4 -3.51 1.99 -3.66
CA GLY A 4 -3.86 1.29 -4.89
C GLY A 4 -4.01 2.24 -6.08
N GLY A 5 -4.02 1.71 -7.31
CA GLY A 5 -3.95 2.54 -8.52
C GLY A 5 -5.05 3.60 -8.63
N VAL A 6 -6.26 3.31 -8.14
CA VAL A 6 -7.39 4.25 -8.13
C VAL A 6 -7.14 5.44 -7.19
N ALA A 7 -6.24 5.33 -6.21
CA ALA A 7 -5.82 6.45 -5.37
C ALA A 7 -5.14 7.57 -6.16
N SER A 8 -4.67 7.33 -7.39
CA SER A 8 -4.16 8.37 -8.30
C SER A 8 -5.27 9.16 -9.01
N ASN A 9 -6.53 8.78 -8.85
CA ASN A 9 -7.66 9.49 -9.47
C ASN A 9 -7.84 10.90 -8.88
N SER A 10 -7.86 11.91 -9.76
CA SER A 10 -7.97 13.32 -9.37
C SER A 10 -9.34 13.69 -8.79
N GLY A 11 -10.43 13.07 -9.27
CA GLY A 11 -11.77 13.26 -8.75
C GLY A 11 -11.91 12.74 -7.32
N LEU A 12 -11.38 11.54 -7.06
CA LEU A 12 -11.34 10.94 -5.72
C LEU A 12 -10.58 11.81 -4.73
N ARG A 13 -9.40 12.32 -5.12
CA ARG A 13 -8.58 13.21 -4.28
C ARG A 13 -9.32 14.50 -3.94
N ARG A 14 -9.94 15.13 -4.93
CA ARG A 14 -10.73 16.36 -4.73
C ARG A 14 -11.94 16.13 -3.81
N ALA A 15 -12.63 15.00 -3.97
CA ALA A 15 -13.74 14.64 -3.09
C ALA A 15 -13.28 14.42 -1.64
N ALA A 16 -12.11 13.80 -1.45
CA ALA A 16 -11.51 13.60 -0.14
C ALA A 16 -11.12 14.93 0.53
N GLU A 17 -10.54 15.88 -0.21
CA GLU A 17 -10.21 17.23 0.28
C GLU A 17 -11.44 18.03 0.74
N GLN A 18 -12.58 17.82 0.09
CA GLN A 18 -13.85 18.48 0.44
C GLN A 18 -14.54 17.85 1.66
N THR A 19 -14.15 16.65 2.06
CA THR A 19 -14.75 15.93 3.19
C THR A 19 -14.22 16.49 4.50
N ARG A 20 -15.11 17.07 5.32
CA ARG A 20 -14.75 17.65 6.62
C ARG A 20 -14.69 16.59 7.72
N GLY A 21 -13.85 16.84 8.72
CA GLY A 21 -13.75 16.01 9.92
C GLY A 21 -12.88 14.75 9.77
N LEU A 22 -12.27 14.54 8.61
CA LEU A 22 -11.37 13.41 8.34
C LEU A 22 -10.07 13.90 7.69
N GLN A 23 -8.95 13.25 8.02
CA GLN A 23 -7.67 13.46 7.34
C GLN A 23 -7.40 12.31 6.38
N PHE A 24 -7.21 12.63 5.11
CA PHE A 24 -6.89 11.67 4.07
C PHE A 24 -5.42 11.76 3.69
N TYR A 25 -4.78 10.59 3.57
CA TYR A 25 -3.40 10.47 3.09
C TYR A 25 -3.41 9.69 1.80
N PHE A 26 -2.73 10.22 0.80
CA PHE A 26 -2.54 9.59 -0.50
C PHE A 26 -1.04 9.47 -0.78
N PRO A 27 -0.56 8.32 -1.28
CA PRO A 27 0.78 8.24 -1.82
C PRO A 27 0.93 9.16 -3.05
N SER A 28 2.17 9.49 -3.41
CA SER A 28 2.47 10.14 -4.70
C SER A 28 2.03 9.24 -5.86
N GLN A 29 1.83 9.81 -7.05
CA GLN A 29 1.26 9.05 -8.18
C GLN A 29 2.09 7.81 -8.53
N GLY A 30 3.43 7.92 -8.55
CA GLY A 30 4.32 6.78 -8.83
C GLY A 30 4.37 5.72 -7.72
N LEU A 31 3.89 6.05 -6.52
CA LEU A 31 3.83 5.11 -5.39
C LEU A 31 2.43 4.48 -5.19
N ALA A 32 1.41 4.98 -5.90
CA ALA A 32 0.04 4.48 -5.77
C ALA A 32 -0.21 3.19 -6.57
N THR A 33 0.49 3.00 -7.69
CA THR A 33 0.44 1.80 -8.53
C THR A 33 1.47 0.77 -8.10
N ASP A 34 1.39 -0.45 -8.65
CA ASP A 34 2.33 -1.52 -8.32
C ASP A 34 3.79 -1.12 -8.60
N ASN A 35 4.64 -1.27 -7.58
CA ASN A 35 6.05 -0.94 -7.66
C ASN A 35 6.87 -1.73 -6.62
N ALA A 36 8.18 -1.79 -6.78
CA ALA A 36 9.05 -2.49 -5.83
C ALA A 36 9.23 -1.74 -4.48
N ALA A 37 9.02 -0.42 -4.46
CA ALA A 37 9.19 0.38 -3.23
C ALA A 37 8.15 0.01 -2.16
N MET A 38 6.90 -0.28 -2.55
CA MET A 38 5.88 -0.75 -1.59
C MET A 38 6.22 -2.14 -1.01
N ILE A 39 6.83 -3.02 -1.81
CA ILE A 39 7.28 -4.34 -1.35
C ILE A 39 8.43 -4.18 -0.36
N ALA A 40 9.39 -3.30 -0.65
CA ALA A 40 10.49 -2.99 0.26
C ALA A 40 10.00 -2.37 1.58
N ALA A 41 9.06 -1.42 1.54
CA ALA A 41 8.49 -0.79 2.73
C ALA A 41 7.76 -1.81 3.63
N ALA A 42 6.96 -2.69 3.04
CA ALA A 42 6.29 -3.78 3.77
C ALA A 42 7.31 -4.78 4.35
N GLY A 43 8.33 -5.15 3.55
CA GLY A 43 9.40 -6.05 3.97
C GLY A 43 10.24 -5.49 5.12
N PHE A 44 10.56 -4.19 5.11
CA PHE A 44 11.33 -3.55 6.18
C PHE A 44 10.65 -3.67 7.54
N SER A 45 9.32 -3.50 7.58
CA SER A 45 8.55 -3.63 8.82
C SER A 45 8.59 -5.06 9.37
N LYS A 46 8.55 -6.07 8.50
CA LYS A 46 8.71 -7.49 8.89
C LYS A 46 10.14 -7.79 9.36
N PHE A 47 11.14 -7.30 8.63
CA PHE A 47 12.55 -7.41 8.99
C PHE A 47 12.83 -6.84 10.37
N ALA A 48 12.34 -5.63 10.66
CA ALA A 48 12.50 -4.98 11.96
C ALA A 48 11.88 -5.76 13.13
N ARG A 49 10.88 -6.61 12.85
CA ARG A 49 10.25 -7.52 13.83
C ARG A 49 10.87 -8.93 13.85
N GLY A 50 11.91 -9.18 13.05
CA GLY A 50 12.52 -10.51 12.92
C GLY A 50 11.64 -11.54 12.22
N GLU A 51 10.64 -11.10 11.43
CA GLU A 51 9.74 -11.98 10.69
C GLU A 51 10.35 -12.36 9.33
N PHE A 52 10.92 -13.55 9.26
CA PHE A 52 11.52 -14.09 8.03
C PHE A 52 10.71 -15.29 7.51
N ALA A 53 10.62 -15.40 6.19
CA ALA A 53 10.14 -16.60 5.55
C ALA A 53 11.28 -17.62 5.38
N GLY A 54 10.97 -18.91 5.49
CA GLY A 54 11.91 -19.98 5.15
C GLY A 54 12.11 -20.12 3.64
N PHE A 55 13.14 -20.87 3.24
CA PHE A 55 13.49 -21.08 1.82
C PHE A 55 12.43 -21.83 1.00
N GLU A 56 11.53 -22.54 1.67
CA GLU A 56 10.44 -23.31 1.04
C GLU A 56 9.19 -22.46 0.72
N LEU A 57 9.24 -21.13 0.91
CA LEU A 57 8.10 -20.25 0.63
C LEU A 57 7.70 -20.34 -0.85
N LYS A 58 6.43 -20.62 -1.10
CA LYS A 58 5.86 -20.72 -2.44
C LYS A 58 4.97 -19.51 -2.75
N PRO A 59 4.85 -19.10 -4.02
CA PRO A 59 3.83 -18.14 -4.43
C PRO A 59 2.43 -18.66 -4.12
N GLN A 60 1.57 -17.78 -3.61
CA GLN A 60 0.16 -18.08 -3.35
C GLN A 60 -0.74 -17.10 -4.10
N ALA A 61 -1.35 -17.58 -5.19
CA ALA A 61 -2.41 -16.83 -5.86
C ALA A 61 -3.63 -16.71 -4.93
N GLY A 62 -4.25 -15.54 -4.88
CA GLY A 62 -5.40 -15.29 -4.00
C GLY A 62 -5.06 -15.28 -2.51
N LEU A 63 -3.81 -14.96 -2.13
CA LEU A 63 -3.45 -14.73 -0.74
C LEU A 63 -4.32 -13.59 -0.16
N VAL A 64 -5.05 -13.91 0.92
CA VAL A 64 -5.93 -12.95 1.59
C VAL A 64 -5.11 -12.00 2.46
N LEU A 65 -5.44 -10.71 2.45
CA LEU A 65 -4.84 -9.73 3.33
C LEU A 65 -5.32 -9.98 4.78
N ALA A 66 -4.38 -10.10 5.71
CA ALA A 66 -4.65 -10.32 7.14
C ALA A 66 -4.86 -8.99 7.89
#